data_AF-D2JW25-F1
#
_entry.id   AF-D2JW25-F1
#
_cell.length_a   1.000
_cell.length_b   1.000
_cell.length_c   1.000
_cell.angle_alpha   90.00
_cell.angle_beta   90.00
_cell.angle_gamma   90.00
#
_symmetry.space_group_name_H-M   'P 1'
#
loop_
_entity.id
_entity.type
_entity.pdbx_description
1 polymer ?
#
loop_
_entity_poly.entity_id
_entity_poly.type
_entity_poly.pdbx_seq_one_letter_code
_entity_poly.pdbx_strand_id
1 'polypeptide(L)' 'VELANKVVEVIDTKRSEYKPIYDPDMSIREKIETVARRIYGADGVRFDTIALKNMEKLESLGYGNLPV' A
#
# COMPACT_ATOMS: atom_id res chain seq x y z
N VAL A 1 -0.34 -33.16 6.96
CA VAL A 1 -1.67 -33.07 6.29
C VAL A 1 -2.56 -32.01 6.93
N GLU A 2 -2.46 -31.76 8.24
CA GLU A 2 -3.30 -30.80 8.96
C GLU A 2 -3.36 -29.38 8.34
N LEU A 3 -2.21 -28.79 7.98
CA LEU A 3 -2.16 -27.49 7.31
C LEU A 3 -2.95 -27.48 5.99
N ALA A 4 -2.82 -28.54 5.18
CA ALA A 4 -3.52 -28.64 3.90
C ALA A 4 -5.04 -28.69 4.09
N ASN A 5 -5.52 -29.48 5.06
CA ASN A 5 -6.95 -29.53 5.39
C ASN A 5 -7.47 -28.16 5.85
N LYS A 6 -6.69 -27.43 6.66
CA LYS A 6 -7.06 -26.08 7.12
C LYS A 6 -7.09 -25.04 6.01
N VAL A 7 -6.18 -25.13 5.03
CA VAL A 7 -6.19 -24.24 3.85
C VAL A 7 -7.43 -24.50 3.01
N VAL A 8 -7.75 -25.77 2.72
CA VAL A 8 -8.97 -26.14 1.96
C VAL A 8 -10.23 -25.66 2.67
N GLU A 9 -10.33 -25.87 3.99
CA GLU A 9 -11.46 -25.38 4.79
C GLU A 9 -11.65 -23.87 4.67
N VAL A 10 -10.57 -23.08 4.71
CA VAL A 10 -10.65 -21.62 4.56
C VAL A 10 -11.11 -21.23 3.15
N ILE A 11 -10.63 -21.91 2.11
CA ILE A 11 -11.04 -21.66 0.72
C ILE A 11 -12.54 -21.93 0.52
N ASP A 12 -13.04 -23.03 1.08
CA ASP A 12 -14.43 -23.45 0.90
C ASP A 12 -15.43 -22.63 1.72
N THR A 13 -15.01 -22.14 2.90
CA THR A 13 -15.92 -21.50 3.87
C THR A 13 -15.81 -19.98 3.95
N LYS A 14 -14.72 -19.38 3.48
CA LYS A 14 -14.47 -17.93 3.59
C LYS A 14 -14.23 -17.31 2.22
N ARG A 15 -15.05 -16.34 1.87
CA ARG A 15 -14.83 -15.51 0.68
C ARG A 15 -13.72 -14.47 0.96
N SER A 16 -12.74 -14.40 0.08
CA SER A 16 -11.73 -13.32 0.10
C SER A 16 -12.32 -12.03 -0.48
N GLU A 17 -12.19 -10.93 0.25
CA GLU A 17 -12.52 -9.57 -0.21
C GLU A 17 -11.23 -8.78 -0.48
N TYR A 18 -10.32 -9.40 -1.23
CA TYR A 18 -9.04 -8.80 -1.55
C TYR A 18 -9.21 -7.45 -2.26
N LYS A 19 -8.47 -6.46 -1.77
CA LYS A 19 -8.27 -5.17 -2.42
C LYS A 19 -6.90 -4.61 -2.04
N PRO A 20 -6.24 -3.83 -2.93
CA PRO A 20 -5.08 -3.04 -2.57
C PRO A 20 -5.37 -2.10 -1.39
N ILE A 21 -4.33 -1.71 -0.67
CA ILE A 21 -4.48 -0.86 0.52
C ILE A 21 -4.61 0.63 0.21
N TYR A 22 -4.39 1.04 -1.04
CA TYR A 22 -4.54 2.41 -1.53
C TYR A 22 -5.06 2.39 -2.98
N ASP A 23 -5.60 3.53 -3.42
CA ASP A 23 -5.98 3.77 -4.81
C ASP A 23 -4.75 4.20 -5.63
N PRO A 24 -4.55 3.69 -6.88
CA PRO A 24 -3.46 4.12 -7.74
C PRO A 24 -3.39 5.62 -8.02
N ASP A 25 -4.50 6.35 -7.95
CA ASP A 25 -4.56 7.80 -8.21
C ASP A 25 -4.22 8.65 -6.98
N MET A 26 -3.95 8.04 -5.82
CA MET A 26 -3.43 8.75 -4.65
C MET A 26 -2.05 9.34 -4.93
N SER A 27 -1.74 10.48 -4.29
CA SER A 27 -0.40 11.07 -4.39
C SER A 27 0.68 10.10 -3.87
N ILE A 28 1.92 10.28 -4.33
CA ILE A 28 3.05 9.44 -3.89
C ILE A 28 3.19 9.51 -2.36
N ARG A 29 2.95 10.70 -1.78
CA ARG A 29 3.00 10.92 -0.33
C ARG A 29 1.96 10.08 0.41
N GLU A 30 0.71 10.10 -0.04
CA GLU A 30 -0.38 9.38 0.62
C GLU A 30 -0.21 7.86 0.49
N LYS A 31 0.32 7.37 -0.64
CA LYS A 31 0.67 5.95 -0.82
C LYS A 31 1.70 5.49 0.23
N ILE A 32 2.79 6.24 0.39
CA ILE A 32 3.83 5.95 1.40
C ILE A 32 3.23 5.95 2.82
N GLU A 33 2.44 6.98 3.14
CA GLU A 33 1.82 7.10 4.47
C GLU A 33 0.81 5.98 4.73
N THR A 34 0.09 5.52 3.70
CA THR A 34 -0.85 4.39 3.80
C THR A 34 -0.14 3.10 4.15
N VAL A 35 0.99 2.80 3.51
CA VAL A 35 1.81 1.63 3.84
C VAL A 35 2.31 1.72 5.28
N ALA A 36 2.91 2.86 5.66
CA ALA A 36 3.45 3.08 6.98
C ALA A 36 2.40 2.92 8.09
N ARG A 37 1.20 3.48 7.91
CA ARG A 37 0.12 3.39 8.92
C ARG A 37 -0.55 2.03 8.95
N ARG A 38 -0.94 1.49 7.80
CA ARG A 38 -1.79 0.29 7.74
C ARG A 38 -1.02 -1.02 7.90
N ILE A 39 0.24 -1.05 7.46
CA ILE A 39 1.06 -2.27 7.48
C ILE A 39 2.09 -2.21 8.62
N TYR A 40 2.77 -1.09 8.79
CA TYR A 40 3.81 -0.96 9.83
C TYR A 40 3.28 -0.41 11.17
N GLY A 41 2.05 0.11 11.21
CA GLY A 41 1.45 0.65 12.43
C GLY A 41 2.08 1.96 12.90
N ALA A 42 2.70 2.73 12.00
CA ALA A 42 3.28 4.03 12.33
C ALA A 42 2.18 5.09 12.54
N ASP A 43 2.46 6.12 13.34
CA ASP A 43 1.56 7.28 13.49
C ASP A 43 1.52 8.16 12.21
N GLY A 44 2.61 8.16 11.43
CA GLY A 44 2.73 8.93 10.20
C GLY A 44 4.14 8.86 9.63
N VAL A 45 4.41 9.71 8.63
CA VAL A 45 5.70 9.76 7.95
C VAL A 45 6.21 11.20 7.93
N ARG A 46 7.48 11.39 8.27
CA ARG A 46 8.18 12.67 8.10
C ARG A 46 9.06 12.58 6.88
N PHE A 47 8.86 13.51 5.95
CA PHE A 47 9.66 13.63 4.74
C PHE A 47 10.68 14.75 4.88
N ASP A 48 11.90 14.52 4.43
CA ASP A 48 12.87 15.60 4.26
C ASP A 48 12.54 16.45 3.01
N THR A 49 13.14 17.63 2.93
CA THR A 49 12.89 18.59 1.84
C THR A 49 13.29 18.04 0.46
N ILE A 50 14.28 17.16 0.38
CA ILE A 50 14.75 16.59 -0.89
C ILE A 50 13.74 15.56 -1.40
N ALA A 51 13.22 14.70 -0.51
CA ALA A 51 12.19 13.72 -0.79
C ALA A 51 10.92 14.41 -1.31
N LEU A 52 10.48 15.50 -0.66
CA LEU A 52 9.32 16.27 -1.11
C LEU A 52 9.49 16.78 -2.54
N LYS A 53 10.64 17.42 -2.84
CA LYS A 53 10.94 17.92 -4.20
C LYS A 53 11.00 16.81 -5.24
N ASN A 54 11.57 15.66 -4.88
CA ASN A 54 11.65 14.52 -5.79
C ASN A 54 10.28 13.93 -6.09
N MET A 55 9.40 13.82 -5.09
CA MET A 55 8.02 13.34 -5.30
C MET A 55 7.24 14.29 -6.21
N GLU A 56 7.31 15.60 -5.98
CA GLU A 56 6.67 16.60 -6.85
C GLU A 56 7.18 16.48 -8.30
N LYS A 57 8.50 16.31 -8.47
CA LYS A 57 9.09 16.10 -9.79
C LYS A 57 8.54 14.84 -10.46
N LEU A 58 8.48 13.72 -9.74
CA LEU A 58 7.96 12.45 -10.27
C LEU A 58 6.49 12.57 -10.69
N GLU A 59 5.66 13.23 -9.88
CA GLU A 59 4.26 13.48 -10.21
C GLU A 59 4.13 14.36 -11.47
N SER A 60 4.93 15.43 -11.57
CA SER A 60 4.92 16.31 -12.76
C SER A 60 5.36 15.61 -14.05
N LEU A 61 6.18 14.56 -13.94
CA LEU A 61 6.61 13.72 -15.07
C LEU A 61 5.59 12.62 -15.43
N GLY A 62 4.46 12.55 -14.72
CA GLY A 62 3.42 11.55 -14.95
C GLY A 62 3.66 10.21 -14.26
N TYR A 63 4.64 10.12 -13.35
CA TYR A 63 4.93 8.89 -12.59
C TYR A 63 4.13 8.78 -11.28
N GLY A 64 3.23 9.72 -11.00
CA GLY A 64 2.44 9.76 -9.77
C GLY A 64 1.58 8.52 -9.54
N ASN A 65 1.11 7.89 -10.63
CA ASN A 65 0.21 6.74 -10.55
C ASN A 65 0.92 5.38 -10.42
N LEU A 66 2.26 5.38 -10.35
CA LEU A 66 3.00 4.16 -10.08
C LEU A 66 2.79 3.69 -8.62
N PRO A 67 2.88 2.37 -8.35
CA PRO A 67 2.87 1.85 -7.00
C PRO A 67 4.10 2.29 -6.18
N VAL A 68 3.91 2.34 -4.87
CA VAL A 68 4.93 2.50 -3.83
C VAL A 68 5.06 1.20 -3.05
#